data_AF-A0A3B8JLI0-F1
#
_entry.id   AF-A0A3B8JLI0-F1
#
_cell.length_a   1.000
_cell.length_b   1.000
_cell.length_c   1.000
_cell.angle_alpha   90.00
_cell.angle_beta   90.00
_cell.angle_gamma   90.00
#
_symmetry.space_group_name_H-M   'P 1'
#
loop_
_entity.id
_entity.type
_entity.pdbx_description
1 polymer ?
#
loop_
_entity_poly.entity_id
_entity_poly.type
_entity_poly.pdbx_seq_one_letter_code
_entity_poly.pdbx_strand_id
1 'polypeptide(L)'
;MRSLTKEFRRTVTNVQSSRRYFTPARQMYRLLLAPLEQDLKQQGIQNLVYITDTGLRTIPLAALHDGNQFIVERYSVSVMPSLALTDTSYSDIRNSQVLAMGAS
;
A
#
# COMPACT_ATOMS: atom_id res chain seq x y z
N MET A 1 9.26 14.12 -8.28
CA MET A 1 8.63 12.86 -7.83
C MET A 1 9.64 11.71 -7.64
N ARG A 2 10.44 11.34 -8.66
CA ARG A 2 11.36 10.18 -8.59
C ARG A 2 12.47 10.26 -7.52
N SER A 3 12.96 11.46 -7.19
CA SER A 3 13.96 11.66 -6.12
C SER A 3 13.39 11.38 -4.73
N LEU A 4 12.18 11.90 -4.47
CA LEU A 4 11.46 11.74 -3.20
C LEU A 4 11.18 10.28 -2.87
N THR A 5 10.75 9.49 -3.86
CA THR A 5 10.44 8.06 -3.66
C THR A 5 11.70 7.24 -3.37
N LYS A 6 12.80 7.55 -4.04
CA LYS A 6 14.11 6.92 -3.81
C LYS A 6 14.65 7.26 -2.43
N GLU A 7 14.50 8.51 -1.99
CA GLU A 7 14.91 8.97 -0.67
C GLU A 7 14.07 8.33 0.43
N PHE A 8 12.75 8.28 0.27
CA PHE A 8 11.85 7.62 1.21
C PHE A 8 12.21 6.15 1.39
N ARG A 9 12.35 5.41 0.28
CA ARG A 9 12.75 3.99 0.33
C ARG A 9 14.07 3.80 1.07
N ARG A 10 15.08 4.62 0.77
CA ARG A 10 16.41 4.54 1.40
C ARG A 10 16.36 4.82 2.90
N THR A 11 15.54 5.78 3.31
CA THR A 11 15.49 6.22 4.71
C THR A 11 14.65 5.30 5.60
N VAL A 12 13.62 4.66 5.05
CA VAL A 12 12.86 3.61 5.77
C VAL A 12 13.68 2.33 5.92
N THR A 13 14.45 1.96 4.90
CA THR A 13 15.28 0.72 4.94
C THR A 13 16.58 0.88 5.72
N ASN A 14 17.00 2.11 6.02
CA ASN A 14 18.23 2.37 6.78
C ASN A 14 17.93 2.53 8.28
N VAL A 15 18.25 1.47 9.03
CA VAL A 15 18.04 1.35 10.48
C VAL A 15 18.77 2.43 11.30
N GLN A 16 19.84 3.03 10.76
CA GLN A 16 20.61 4.10 11.43
C GLN A 16 20.04 5.51 11.19
N SER A 17 19.02 5.65 10.33
CA SER A 17 18.39 6.93 10.00
C SER A 17 16.97 7.04 10.57
N SER A 18 16.83 6.70 11.85
CA SER A 18 15.58 6.45 12.58
C SER A 18 14.53 7.56 12.57
N ARG A 19 14.80 8.74 12.00
CA ARG A 19 13.79 9.79 11.71
C ARG A 19 13.89 10.46 10.35
N ARG A 20 14.88 10.13 9.52
CA ARG A 20 15.08 10.82 8.22
C ARG A 20 13.99 10.49 7.20
N TYR A 21 13.26 9.39 7.40
CA TYR A 21 12.13 9.01 6.55
C TYR A 21 10.87 9.83 6.80
N PHE A 22 10.79 10.54 7.92
CA PHE A 22 9.56 11.21 8.34
C PHE A 22 9.15 12.36 7.40
N THR A 23 10.11 13.18 6.99
CA THR A 23 9.88 14.27 6.02
C THR A 23 9.36 13.75 4.68
N PRO A 24 10.03 12.78 4.01
CA PRO A 24 9.52 12.26 2.75
C PRO A 24 8.22 11.45 2.90
N ALA A 25 8.01 10.75 4.03
CA ALA A 25 6.74 10.08 4.33
C ALA A 25 5.57 11.07 4.37
N ARG A 26 5.74 12.20 5.07
CA ARG A 26 4.72 13.25 5.21
C ARG A 26 4.45 13.95 3.89
N GLN A 27 5.49 14.21 3.10
CA GLN A 27 5.32 14.84 1.79
C GLN A 27 4.56 13.92 0.84
N MET A 28 4.84 12.61 0.83
CA MET A 28 4.10 11.65 0.03
C MET A 28 2.65 11.48 0.50
N TYR A 29 2.39 11.49 1.81
CA TYR A 29 1.03 11.48 2.35
C TYR A 29 0.22 12.66 1.82
N ARG A 30 0.78 13.87 1.88
CA ARG A 30 0.10 15.09 1.41
C ARG A 30 -0.22 15.07 -0.08
N LEU A 31 0.63 14.44 -0.88
CA LEU A 31 0.42 14.36 -2.33
C LEU A 31 -0.57 13.28 -2.75
N LEU A 32 -0.61 12.15 -2.03
CA LEU A 32 -1.37 10.98 -2.45
C LEU A 32 -2.71 10.83 -1.72
N LEU A 33 -2.72 11.04 -0.40
CA LEU A 33 -3.87 10.68 0.44
C LEU A 33 -4.67 11.89 0.93
N ALA A 34 -3.99 12.99 1.26
CA ALA A 34 -4.65 14.18 1.80
C ALA A 34 -5.84 14.70 0.96
N PRO A 35 -5.79 14.77 -0.39
CA PRO A 35 -6.95 15.24 -1.15
C PRO A 35 -8.14 14.28 -1.15
N LEU A 36 -7.92 12.98 -0.85
CA LEU A 36 -8.95 11.94 -0.86
C LEU A 36 -9.49 11.63 0.54
N GLU A 37 -8.84 12.14 1.59
CA GLU A 37 -9.12 11.72 2.97
C GLU A 37 -10.56 12.03 3.41
N GLN A 38 -11.13 13.15 2.94
CA GLN A 38 -12.52 13.50 3.25
C GLN A 38 -13.49 12.50 2.62
N ASP A 39 -13.32 12.18 1.34
CA ASP A 39 -14.18 11.23 0.62
C ASP A 39 -14.07 9.82 1.20
N LEU A 40 -12.84 9.38 1.49
CA LEU A 40 -12.58 8.07 2.11
C LEU A 40 -13.29 7.94 3.47
N LYS A 41 -13.30 9.01 4.28
CA LYS A 41 -14.01 9.03 5.56
C LYS A 41 -15.52 9.04 5.38
N GLN A 42 -16.04 9.87 4.47
CA GLN A 42 -17.48 9.96 4.20
C GLN A 42 -18.05 8.63 3.69
N GLN A 43 -17.27 7.89 2.91
CA GLN A 43 -17.66 6.57 2.39
C GLN A 43 -17.32 5.41 3.33
N GLY A 44 -16.73 5.67 4.50
CA GLY A 44 -16.38 4.62 5.47
C GLY A 44 -15.35 3.61 4.94
N ILE A 45 -14.50 4.03 4.00
CA ILE A 45 -13.49 3.16 3.38
C ILE A 45 -12.39 2.84 4.39
N GLN A 46 -12.11 1.55 4.55
CA GLN A 46 -11.07 1.05 5.46
C GLN A 46 -9.94 0.32 4.71
N ASN A 47 -10.16 -0.07 3.46
CA ASN A 47 -9.21 -0.83 2.67
C ASN A 47 -8.70 0.02 1.50
N LEU A 48 -7.38 0.20 1.42
CA LEU A 48 -6.72 0.95 0.37
C LEU A 48 -5.86 0.00 -0.46
N VAL A 49 -6.22 -0.13 -1.74
CA VAL A 49 -5.49 -0.93 -2.71
C VAL A 49 -4.72 0.00 -3.64
N TYR A 50 -3.39 -0.13 -3.64
CA TYR A 50 -2.51 0.67 -4.47
C TYR A 50 -2.09 -0.12 -5.71
N ILE A 51 -2.40 0.42 -6.89
CA ILE A 51 -1.91 -0.06 -8.17
C ILE A 51 -0.82 0.90 -8.62
N THR A 52 0.42 0.43 -8.59
CA THR A 52 1.59 1.27 -8.79
C THR A 52 2.43 0.79 -9.97
N ASP A 53 2.94 1.75 -10.73
CA ASP A 53 3.94 1.50 -11.77
C ASP A 53 5.17 0.84 -11.13
N THR A 54 5.88 0.03 -11.92
CA THR A 54 7.09 -0.74 -11.59
C THR A 54 8.07 0.00 -10.69
N GLY A 55 8.32 1.30 -10.93
CA GLY A 55 9.23 2.12 -10.14
C GLY A 55 8.72 2.52 -8.75
N LEU A 56 7.42 2.43 -8.51
CA LEU A 56 6.74 2.81 -7.27
C LEU A 56 6.37 1.60 -6.41
N ARG A 57 6.44 0.38 -6.95
CA ARG A 57 6.14 -0.88 -6.22
C ARG A 57 7.04 -1.14 -5.00
N THR A 58 8.21 -0.51 -4.94
CA THR A 58 9.17 -0.66 -3.83
C THR A 58 9.02 0.40 -2.73
N ILE A 59 7.99 1.23 -2.83
CA ILE A 59 7.72 2.30 -1.87
C ILE A 59 6.98 1.70 -0.66
N PRO A 60 7.43 1.98 0.57
CA PRO A 60 6.74 1.53 1.77
C PRO A 60 5.50 2.41 2.03
N LEU A 61 4.43 2.20 1.25
CA LEU A 61 3.17 2.97 1.32
C LEU A 61 2.50 2.87 2.70
N ALA A 62 2.66 1.74 3.38
CA ALA A 62 2.21 1.55 4.75
C ALA A 62 2.89 2.51 5.75
N ALA A 63 4.12 2.96 5.45
CA ALA A 63 4.90 3.87 6.29
C ALA A 63 4.67 5.35 5.95
N LEU A 64 3.71 5.67 5.08
CA LEU A 64 3.24 7.04 4.90
C LEU A 64 2.65 7.55 6.21
N HIS A 65 2.83 8.84 6.47
CA HIS A 65 2.54 9.43 7.77
C HIS A 65 1.85 10.77 7.61
N ASP A 66 0.70 10.96 8.26
CA ASP A 66 -0.08 12.21 8.16
C ASP A 66 0.52 13.36 8.97
N GLY A 67 1.32 13.01 9.97
CA GLY A 67 1.96 13.92 10.89
C GLY A 67 1.77 13.54 12.35
N ASN A 68 0.74 12.72 12.62
CA ASN A 68 0.40 12.15 13.91
C ASN A 68 0.45 10.61 13.90
N GLN A 69 -0.02 9.97 12.82
CA GLN A 69 -0.13 8.51 12.70
C GLN A 69 0.30 8.02 11.31
N PHE A 70 0.67 6.74 11.24
CA PHE A 70 0.91 6.03 9.98
C PHE A 70 -0.40 5.62 9.31
N ILE A 71 -0.40 5.54 7.98
CA ILE A 71 -1.59 5.08 7.22
C ILE A 71 -2.02 3.68 7.66
N VAL A 72 -1.06 2.78 7.92
CA VAL A 72 -1.36 1.39 8.31
C VAL A 72 -2.10 1.26 9.64
N GLU A 73 -2.03 2.28 10.50
CA GLU A 73 -2.79 2.31 11.76
C GLU A 73 -4.28 2.63 11.54
N ARG A 74 -4.62 3.19 10.37
CA ARG A 74 -5.96 3.67 10.03
C ARG A 74 -6.63 2.87 8.92
N TYR A 75 -5.85 2.29 8.01
CA TYR A 75 -6.34 1.60 6.82
C TYR A 75 -5.59 0.29 6.59
N SER A 76 -6.30 -0.73 6.13
CA SER A 76 -5.67 -1.93 5.57
C SER A 76 -5.03 -1.57 4.22
N VAL A 77 -3.72 -1.72 4.12
CA VAL A 77 -2.96 -1.36 2.91
C VAL A 77 -2.62 -2.62 2.11
N SER A 78 -2.99 -2.65 0.84
CA SER A 78 -2.65 -3.70 -0.10
C SER A 78 -2.04 -3.12 -1.37
N VAL A 79 -1.12 -3.86 -2.01
CA VAL A 79 -0.48 -3.46 -3.26
C VAL A 79 -0.79 -4.49 -4.31
N MET A 80 -1.29 -4.06 -5.46
CA MET A 80 -1.63 -4.94 -6.58
C MET A 80 -0.77 -4.62 -7.82
N PRO A 81 -0.26 -5.64 -8.53
CA PRO A 81 0.53 -5.44 -9.73
C PRO A 81 -0.28 -4.91 -10.93
N SER A 82 -1.57 -5.27 -11.02
CA SER A 82 -2.49 -4.78 -12.06
C SER A 82 -3.95 -5.01 -11.67
N LEU A 83 -4.86 -4.17 -12.18
CA LEU A 83 -6.32 -4.34 -12.01
C LEU A 83 -6.85 -5.63 -12.68
N ALA A 84 -6.20 -6.09 -13.75
CA ALA A 84 -6.58 -7.30 -14.49
C ALA A 84 -6.38 -8.61 -13.70
N LEU A 85 -5.65 -8.57 -12.59
CA LEU A 85 -5.46 -9.72 -11.69
C LEU A 85 -6.47 -9.72 -10.54
N THR A 86 -7.37 -8.74 -10.50
CA THR A 86 -8.46 -8.69 -9.54
C THR A 86 -9.61 -9.53 -10.06
N ASP A 87 -9.65 -10.80 -9.66
CA ASP A 87 -10.88 -11.57 -9.77
C ASP A 87 -11.81 -11.18 -8.62
N THR A 88 -12.81 -10.32 -8.91
CA THR A 88 -13.85 -9.96 -7.95
C THR A 88 -14.97 -10.99 -7.90
N SER A 89 -14.87 -12.09 -8.68
CA SER A 89 -15.82 -13.17 -8.71
C SER A 89 -15.70 -14.02 -7.44
N TYR A 90 -16.74 -14.02 -6.62
CA TYR A 90 -16.83 -14.95 -5.49
C TYR A 90 -17.04 -16.38 -6.02
N SER A 91 -16.01 -17.21 -5.93
CA SER A 91 -16.11 -18.64 -6.26
C SER A 91 -16.24 -19.46 -4.99
N ASP A 92 -17.37 -20.14 -4.84
CA ASP A 92 -17.64 -21.02 -3.71
C ASP A 92 -16.76 -22.29 -3.80
N ILE A 93 -15.72 -22.32 -2.98
CA ILE A 93 -14.75 -23.42 -2.90
C ILE A 93 -15.36 -24.73 -2.36
N ARG A 94 -16.60 -24.73 -1.84
CA ARG A 94 -17.25 -25.94 -1.28
C ARG A 94 -17.53 -27.02 -2.34
N ASN A 95 -17.64 -26.64 -3.62
CA ASN A 95 -17.84 -27.57 -4.74
C ASN A 95 -16.63 -27.63 -5.70
N SER A 96 -15.49 -27.05 -5.31
CA SER A 96 -14.29 -27.10 -6.15
C SER A 96 -13.68 -28.50 -6.10
N GLN A 97 -13.64 -29.19 -7.24
CA GLN A 97 -12.91 -30.45 -7.38
C GLN A 97 -11.40 -30.15 -7.29
N VAL A 98 -10.85 -30.29 -6.09
CA VAL A 98 -9.41 -30.20 -5.87
C VAL A 98 -8.75 -31.47 -6.40
N LEU A 99 -8.04 -31.34 -7.52
CA LEU A 99 -7.13 -32.37 -8.03
C LEU A 99 -5.82 -32.29 -7.23
N ALA A 100 -5.74 -33.06 -6.15
CA ALA A 100 -4.49 -33.27 -5.42
C ALA A 100 -3.61 -34.25 -6.22
N MET A 101 -2.76 -33.72 -7.11
CA MET A 101 -1.67 -34.52 -7.67
C MET A 101 -0.51 -34.48 -6.68
N GLY A 102 -0.46 -35.49 -5.81
CA GLY A 102 0.63 -35.70 -4.87
C GLY A 102 1.96 -35.80 -5.61
N ALA A 103 2.90 -34.92 -5.27
CA ALA A 103 4.29 -35.10 -5.63
C ALA A 103 4.81 -36.38 -4.93
N SER A 104 5.20 -37.36 -5.73
CA SER A 104 6.04 -38.50 -5.30
C SER A 104 7.50 -38.18 -5.59
#